data_AF-A0A0S6TVY1-F1
#
_entry.id   AF-A0A0S6TVY1-F1
#
_cell.length_a   1.000
_cell.length_b   1.000
_cell.length_c   1.000
_cell.angle_alpha   90.00
_cell.angle_beta   90.00
_cell.angle_gamma   90.00
#
_symmetry.space_group_name_H-M   'P 1'
#
loop_
_entity.id
_entity.type
_entity.pdbx_description
1 polymer ?
#
loop_
_entity_poly.entity_id
_entity_poly.type
_entity_poly.pdbx_seq_one_letter_code
_entity_poly.pdbx_strand_id
1 'polypeptide(L)' 'MRLDKFLKVSRIIKRRTVAKEACENERVLVNSKIAKPGTEVKEGDLLEIQYANKTMKYEIISVLEHVKKEDAENMYKII' A
#
# COMPACT_ATOMS: atom_id res chain seq x y z
N MET A 1 -8.53 -4.84 4.72
CA MET A 1 -8.88 -3.94 3.58
C MET A 1 -8.17 -4.44 2.32
N ARG A 2 -8.72 -4.24 1.12
CA ARG A 2 -7.99 -4.51 -0.13
C ARG A 2 -6.74 -3.63 -0.29
N LEU A 3 -5.66 -4.17 -0.84
CA LEU A 3 -4.39 -3.50 -1.08
C LEU A 3 -4.54 -2.23 -1.93
N ASP A 4 -5.28 -2.29 -3.04
CA ASP A 4 -5.50 -1.13 -3.91
C ASP A 4 -6.22 0.02 -3.21
N LYS A 5 -7.18 -0.31 -2.34
CA LYS A 5 -7.90 0.65 -1.49
C LYS A 5 -6.97 1.21 -0.43
N PHE A 6 -6.16 0.37 0.22
CA PHE A 6 -5.22 0.78 1.25
C PHE A 6 -4.22 1.80 0.71
N LEU A 7 -3.54 1.49 -0.41
CA LEU A 7 -2.56 2.38 -1.06
C LEU A 7 -3.16 3.76 -1.40
N LYS A 8 -4.46 3.81 -1.75
CA LYS A 8 -5.19 5.06 -1.98
C LYS A 8 -5.48 5.82 -0.68
N VAL A 9 -5.93 5.12 0.37
CA VAL A 9 -6.35 5.75 1.62
C VAL A 9 -5.13 6.28 2.40
N SER A 10 -4.06 5.49 2.47
CA SER A 10 -2.77 5.88 3.05
C SER A 10 -2.00 6.91 2.22
N ARG A 11 -2.50 7.26 1.02
CA ARG A 11 -1.89 8.22 0.08
C ARG A 11 -0.49 7.86 -0.43
N ILE A 12 -0.03 6.63 -0.21
CA ILE A 12 1.19 6.09 -0.84
C ILE A 12 1.04 6.15 -2.38
N ILE A 13 -0.14 5.82 -2.89
CA ILE A 13 -0.52 6.05 -4.28
C ILE A 13 -1.85 6.82 -4.31
N LYS A 14 -1.81 8.09 -4.70
CA LYS A 14 -2.97 9.01 -4.59
C LYS A 14 -4.20 8.62 -5.43
N ARG A 15 -4.05 7.77 -6.45
CA ARG A 15 -5.13 7.35 -7.35
C ARG A 15 -5.33 5.84 -7.25
N ARG A 16 -6.58 5.40 -7.03
CA ARG A 16 -6.91 3.98 -6.90
C ARG A 16 -6.66 3.18 -8.18
N THR A 17 -6.87 3.78 -9.35
CA THR A 17 -6.59 3.16 -10.65
C THR A 17 -5.10 2.85 -10.80
N VAL A 18 -4.23 3.80 -10.44
CA VAL A 18 -2.78 3.62 -10.46
C VAL A 18 -2.33 2.58 -9.43
N ALA A 19 -2.96 2.55 -8.25
CA ALA A 19 -2.67 1.53 -7.24
C ALA A 19 -3.01 0.12 -7.74
N LYS A 20 -4.16 -0.02 -8.40
CA LYS A 20 -4.58 -1.26 -9.04
C LYS A 20 -3.58 -1.69 -10.12
N GLU A 21 -3.21 -0.79 -11.02
CA GLU A 21 -2.21 -1.04 -12.07
C GLU A 21 -0.85 -1.42 -11.48
N ALA A 22 -0.41 -0.78 -10.40
CA ALA A 22 0.86 -1.13 -9.75
C ALA A 22 0.86 -2.57 -9.21
N CYS A 23 -0.26 -3.02 -8.63
CA CYS A 23 -0.41 -4.39 -8.16
C CYS A 23 -0.53 -5.39 -9.33
N GLU A 24 -1.22 -5.02 -10.42
CA GLU A 24 -1.36 -5.86 -11.62
C GLU A 24 -0.03 -6.02 -12.39
N ASN A 25 0.82 -5.00 -12.40
CA ASN A 25 2.16 -5.03 -12.97
C ASN A 25 3.21 -5.62 -12.00
N GLU A 26 2.78 -6.33 -10.96
CA GLU A 26 3.64 -7.04 -10.01
C GLU A 26 4.65 -6.15 -9.26
N ARG A 27 4.40 -4.83 -9.19
CA ARG A 27 5.28 -3.86 -8.53
C ARG A 27 5.08 -3.75 -7.03
N VAL A 28 4.07 -4.42 -6.49
CA VAL A 28 3.72 -4.37 -5.07
C VAL A 28 3.80 -5.76 -4.47
N LEU A 29 4.61 -5.89 -3.42
CA LEU A 29 4.72 -7.10 -2.64
C LEU A 29 4.17 -6.86 -1.24
N VAL A 30 3.51 -7.87 -0.69
CA VAL A 30 3.06 -7.95 0.71
C VAL A 30 3.80 -9.12 1.33
N ASN A 31 4.55 -8.90 2.41
CA ASN A 31 5.34 -9.91 3.10
C ASN A 31 6.26 -10.70 2.14
N SER A 32 6.96 -9.98 1.26
CA SER A 32 7.86 -10.52 0.22
C SER A 32 7.19 -11.39 -0.85
N LYS A 33 5.86 -11.31 -1.02
CA LYS A 33 5.11 -12.02 -2.06
C LYS A 33 4.37 -11.02 -2.95
N ILE A 34 4.36 -11.25 -4.27
CA ILE A 34 3.61 -10.44 -5.22
C ILE A 34 2.13 -10.44 -4.83
N ALA A 35 1.55 -9.24 -4.68
CA ALA A 35 0.20 -9.08 -4.20
C ALA A 35 -0.72 -8.52 -5.29
N LYS A 36 -1.87 -9.17 -5.47
CA LYS A 36 -2.91 -8.71 -6.40
C LYS A 36 -3.65 -7.51 -5.80
N PRO A 37 -4.33 -6.67 -6.61
CA PRO A 37 -5.11 -5.54 -6.09
C PRO A 37 -6.12 -5.90 -4.99
N GLY A 38 -6.67 -7.13 -5.06
CA GLY A 38 -7.64 -7.64 -4.10
C GLY A 38 -7.07 -8.31 -2.86
N THR A 39 -5.75 -8.41 -2.74
CA THR A 39 -5.10 -8.96 -1.53
C THR A 39 -5.55 -8.16 -0.31
N GLU A 40 -5.96 -8.86 0.74
CA GLU A 40 -6.27 -8.23 2.01
C GLU A 40 -4.98 -7.92 2.77
N VAL A 41 -4.88 -6.67 3.23
CA VAL A 41 -3.80 -6.21 4.09
C VAL A 41 -4.25 -6.08 5.55
N LYS A 42 -3.31 -6.32 6.45
CA LYS A 42 -3.45 -6.28 7.90
C LYS A 42 -2.38 -5.40 8.53
N GLU A 43 -2.63 -4.98 9.76
CA GLU A 43 -1.64 -4.28 10.56
C GLU A 43 -0.44 -5.20 10.83
N GLY A 44 0.77 -4.64 10.75
CA GLY A 44 2.04 -5.38 10.81
C GLY A 44 2.52 -5.96 9.48
N ASP A 45 1.72 -5.91 8.40
CA ASP A 45 2.20 -6.36 7.09
C ASP A 45 3.31 -5.46 6.55
N LEU A 46 4.29 -6.06 5.89
CA LEU A 46 5.36 -5.34 5.19
C LEU A 46 5.03 -5.21 3.72
N LEU A 47 4.86 -3.97 3.27
CA LEU A 47 4.70 -3.61 1.88
C LEU A 47 6.04 -3.25 1.25
N GLU A 48 6.27 -3.73 0.05
CA GLU A 48 7.38 -3.31 -0.79
C GLU A 48 6.82 -2.82 -2.13
N ILE A 49 7.16 -1.58 -2.49
CA ILE A 49 6.66 -0.95 -3.72
C ILE A 49 7.85 -0.57 -4.58
N GLN A 50 7.88 -1.13 -5.78
CA GLN A 50 8.86 -0.83 -6.80
C GLN A 50 8.38 0.36 -7.64
N TYR A 51 8.99 1.51 -7.38
CA TYR A 51 8.94 2.66 -8.28
C TYR A 51 10.06 2.53 -9.30
N ALA A 52 9.89 3.10 -10.49
CA ALA A 52 10.79 2.98 -11.65
C ALA A 52 12.26 2.59 -11.33
N ASN A 53 12.96 3.40 -10.53
CA ASN A 53 14.36 3.19 -10.19
C ASN A 53 14.61 2.94 -8.68
N LYS A 54 13.56 2.81 -7.87
CA LYS A 54 13.70 2.68 -6.42
C LYS A 54 12.64 1.77 -5.81
N THR A 55 13.06 0.97 -4.85
CA THR A 55 12.17 0.17 -4.01
C THR A 55 11.97 0.89 -2.69
N MET A 56 10.72 1.09 -2.29
CA MET A 56 10.36 1.65 -0.99
C MET A 56 9.68 0.58 -0.15
N LYS A 57 10.05 0.48 1.13
CA LYS A 57 9.44 -0.43 2.09
C LYS A 57 8.60 0.33 3.09
N TYR A 58 7.45 -0.25 3.42
CA TYR A 58 6.50 0.32 4.35
C TYR A 58 5.98 -0.78 5.28
N GLU A 59 5.86 -0.48 6.56
CA GLU A 59 5.14 -1.30 7.52
C GLU A 59 3.75 -0.71 7.72
N ILE A 60 2.71 -1.54 7.66
CA ILE A 60 1.34 -1.10 7.94
C ILE A 60 1.15 -0.98 9.44
N ILE A 61 0.88 0.24 9.91
CA ILE A 61 0.61 0.51 11.32
C ILE A 61 -0.89 0.41 11.61
N SER A 62 -1.74 0.89 10.69
CA SER A 62 -3.19 0.82 10.87
C SER A 62 -3.97 0.69 9.56
N VAL A 63 -5.08 -0.06 9.59
CA VAL A 63 -5.96 -0.30 8.44
C VAL A 63 -7.37 0.28 8.69
N LEU A 64 -7.52 1.59 8.47
CA LEU A 64 -8.78 2.33 8.64
C LEU A 64 -9.47 2.59 7.29
N GLU A 65 -10.79 2.37 7.21
CA GLU A 65 -11.57 2.57 5.97
C GLU A 65 -11.69 4.02 5.52
N HIS A 66 -11.75 4.95 6.46
CA HIS A 66 -11.91 6.38 6.24
C HIS A 66 -10.88 7.13 7.08
N VAL A 67 -10.04 7.92 6.41
CA VAL A 67 -8.96 8.66 7.06
C VAL A 67 -8.88 10.05 6.44
N LYS A 68 -8.69 11.08 7.28
CA LYS A 68 -8.45 12.44 6.79
C LYS A 68 -7.08 12.51 6.12
N LYS A 69 -6.82 13.59 5.38
CA LYS A 69 -5.52 13.80 4.74
C LYS A 69 -4.36 13.72 5.73
N GLU A 70 -4.54 14.40 6.85
CA GLU A 70 -3.53 14.62 7.88
C GLU A 70 -3.16 13.32 8.60
N ASP A 71 -4.12 12.41 8.76
CA ASP A 71 -3.92 11.16 9.50
C ASP A 71 -3.44 10.00 8.62
N ALA A 72 -3.44 10.16 7.28
CA ALA A 72 -3.09 9.08 6.35
C ALA A 72 -1.64 8.62 6.48
N GLU A 73 -0.74 9.53 6.87
CA GLU A 73 0.68 9.25 7.08
C GLU A 73 0.90 8.38 8.33
N ASN A 74 -0.04 8.40 9.29
CA ASN A 74 0.04 7.57 10.51
C ASN A 74 -0.37 6.11 10.26
N MET A 75 -0.87 5.78 9.06
CA MET A 75 -1.28 4.41 8.71
C MET A 75 -0.10 3.48 8.41
N TYR A 76 1.09 4.04 8.18
CA TYR A 76 2.27 3.26 7.82
C TYR A 76 3.55 3.91 8.34
N LYS A 77 4.63 3.13 8.35
CA LYS A 77 5.98 3.60 8.64
C LYS A 77 6.91 3.24 7.50
N ILE A 78 7.79 4.15 7.09
CA ILE A 78 8.83 3.87 6.09
C ILE A 78 10.01 3.17 6.77
N ILE A 79 10.53 2.10 6.14
CA ILE A 79 11.72 1.37 6.58
C ILE A 79 12.83 1.49 5.53
#